data_AF-A0A961B4Q9-F1
#
_entry.id   AF-A0A961B4Q9-F1
#
_cell.length_a   1.000
_cell.length_b   1.000
_cell.length_c   1.000
_cell.angle_alpha   90.00
_cell.angle_beta   90.00
_cell.angle_gamma   90.00
#
_symmetry.space_group_name_H-M   'P 1'
#
loop_
_entity.id
_entity.type
_entity.pdbx_description
1 polymer ?
#
loop_
_entity_poly.entity_id
_entity_poly.type
_entity_poly.pdbx_seq_one_letter_code
_entity_poly.pdbx_strand_id
1 'polypeptide(L)'
;MKIALPRVLLALVPILAALADSAHATDPVFRKLYARFAIDPSLNLAGTSVAVSDLYVLVGEPNHSEVVGQAGAVHVFSATTGRYLRKLTASDGDGNHRFGSSVSISGTMALIGAPFDGLAGDGKAYVFDLKTGRQKLILAQTDATGGDRFGSAVAIDGDRALVGAVDHNLSTGAAYLFDTVTGAQL
;
A
#
# COMPACT_ATOMS: atom_id res chain seq x y z
N MET A 1 -23.48 33.05 61.22
CA MET A 1 -22.09 32.60 60.98
C MET A 1 -22.10 31.08 60.95
N LYS A 2 -22.18 30.47 59.77
CA LYS A 2 -22.29 29.00 59.61
C LYS A 2 -20.90 28.44 59.32
N ILE A 3 -20.46 27.52 60.17
CA ILE A 3 -19.23 26.74 60.05
C ILE A 3 -19.57 25.51 59.18
N ALA A 4 -18.79 25.25 58.13
CA ALA A 4 -18.92 24.05 57.29
C ALA A 4 -17.61 23.23 57.34
N LEU A 5 -17.77 21.93 57.60
CA LEU A 5 -16.74 20.90 57.77
C LEU A 5 -15.96 20.56 56.47
N PRO A 6 -14.78 19.91 56.56
CA PRO A 6 -13.95 19.55 55.41
C PRO A 6 -14.54 18.37 54.61
N ARG A 7 -14.37 18.40 53.29
CA ARG A 7 -14.81 17.37 52.35
C ARG A 7 -13.94 16.12 52.44
N VAL A 8 -14.60 14.98 52.67
CA VAL A 8 -14.06 13.63 52.67
C VAL A 8 -13.74 13.17 51.24
N LEU A 9 -12.60 12.49 51.11
CA LEU A 9 -12.09 11.77 49.95
C LEU A 9 -13.03 10.60 49.59
N LEU A 10 -13.51 10.54 48.34
CA LEU A 10 -14.14 9.35 47.78
C LEU A 10 -13.58 9.11 46.37
N ALA A 11 -12.66 8.15 46.28
CA ALA A 11 -12.21 7.60 45.00
C ALA A 11 -13.28 6.64 44.47
N LEU A 12 -13.74 6.86 43.24
CA LEU A 12 -14.53 5.90 42.47
C LEU A 12 -13.91 5.81 41.07
N VAL A 13 -13.31 4.65 40.78
CA VAL A 13 -12.89 4.20 39.44
C VAL A 13 -14.13 3.68 38.70
N PRO A 14 -14.26 3.93 37.39
CA PRO A 14 -14.23 2.84 36.40
C PRO A 14 -13.41 3.24 35.15
N ILE A 15 -12.88 2.43 34.23
CA ILE A 15 -12.94 1.01 33.87
C ILE A 15 -11.96 0.86 32.68
N LEU A 16 -11.20 -0.24 32.66
CA LEU A 16 -10.76 -0.99 31.47
C LEU A 16 -9.85 -0.33 30.41
N ALA A 17 -8.53 -0.47 30.59
CA ALA A 17 -7.56 -0.78 29.54
C ALA A 17 -6.21 -1.17 30.18
N ALA A 18 -6.21 -2.22 30.99
CA ALA A 18 -5.00 -2.91 31.39
C ALA A 18 -4.72 -4.04 30.38
N LEU A 19 -3.44 -4.24 30.07
CA LEU A 19 -2.85 -5.45 29.44
C LEU A 19 -2.94 -5.54 27.91
N ALA A 20 -2.26 -4.63 27.20
CA ALA A 20 -1.49 -5.07 26.04
C ALA A 20 -0.13 -5.55 26.57
N ASP A 21 -0.04 -6.86 26.65
CA ASP A 21 0.98 -7.65 27.32
C ASP A 21 2.42 -7.28 26.88
N SER A 22 3.24 -6.99 27.89
CA SER A 22 4.67 -6.67 27.77
C SER A 22 5.53 -7.94 27.58
N ALA A 23 4.92 -9.08 27.31
CA ALA A 23 5.60 -10.37 27.14
C ALA A 23 6.14 -10.67 25.73
N HIS A 24 5.85 -9.86 24.70
CA HIS A 24 6.30 -10.12 23.31
C HIS A 24 7.53 -9.29 22.87
N ALA A 25 8.17 -8.56 23.79
CA ALA A 25 9.24 -7.61 23.47
C ALA A 25 10.67 -8.20 23.50
N THR A 26 10.85 -9.49 23.80
CA THR A 26 12.16 -10.07 24.14
C THR A 26 12.70 -11.14 23.18
N ASP A 27 12.02 -11.46 22.07
CA ASP A 27 12.59 -12.32 21.02
C ASP A 27 13.40 -11.47 20.02
N PRO A 28 14.73 -11.63 19.95
CA PRO A 28 15.58 -10.80 19.11
C PRO A 28 15.50 -11.13 17.61
N VAL A 29 14.82 -12.21 17.19
CA VAL A 29 14.95 -12.72 15.81
C VAL A 29 13.69 -12.57 14.96
N PHE A 30 12.48 -12.41 15.52
CA PHE A 30 11.28 -12.17 14.70
C PHE A 30 10.33 -11.12 15.27
N ARG A 31 10.69 -9.84 15.11
CA ARG A 31 9.76 -8.74 15.34
C ARG A 31 8.91 -8.54 14.09
N LYS A 32 7.75 -9.19 14.05
CA LYS A 32 6.67 -8.90 13.08
C LYS A 32 6.55 -7.37 12.95
N LEU A 33 6.64 -6.83 11.73
CA LEU A 33 6.58 -5.38 11.47
C LEU A 33 5.36 -4.72 12.14
N TYR A 34 4.27 -5.46 12.33
CA TYR A 34 3.08 -5.07 13.08
C TYR A 34 3.35 -4.34 14.42
N ALA A 35 4.46 -4.63 15.11
CA ALA A 35 4.77 -4.02 16.42
C ALA A 35 5.75 -2.82 16.38
N ARG A 36 6.36 -2.51 15.23
CA ARG A 36 7.28 -1.35 15.08
C ARG A 36 6.65 -0.19 14.31
N PHE A 37 5.72 -0.50 13.41
CA PHE A 37 4.91 0.49 12.74
C PHE A 37 3.66 0.61 13.60
N ALA A 38 3.42 1.77 14.22
CA ALA A 38 2.20 2.05 14.99
C ALA A 38 1.00 2.09 14.02
N ILE A 39 0.67 0.91 13.51
CA ILE A 39 -0.39 0.65 12.56
C ILE A 39 -1.68 0.67 13.40
N ASP A 40 -2.62 1.51 12.99
CA ASP A 40 -3.98 1.45 13.50
C ASP A 40 -4.49 0.00 13.35
N PRO A 41 -4.91 -0.70 14.42
CA PRO A 41 -5.37 -2.08 14.35
C PRO A 41 -6.61 -2.27 13.46
N SER A 42 -7.25 -1.19 12.98
CA SER A 42 -8.29 -1.23 11.95
C SER A 42 -7.75 -1.38 10.51
N LEU A 43 -6.45 -1.14 10.28
CA LEU A 43 -5.79 -1.38 8.99
C LEU A 43 -5.50 -2.87 8.85
N ASN A 44 -6.33 -3.55 8.08
CA ASN A 44 -6.18 -4.96 7.78
C ASN A 44 -5.09 -5.14 6.70
N LEU A 45 -3.83 -4.84 7.06
CA LEU A 45 -2.62 -4.99 6.22
C LEU A 45 -2.38 -6.47 5.93
N ALA A 46 -3.13 -6.98 4.97
CA ALA A 46 -2.77 -8.15 4.19
C ALA A 46 -1.63 -7.72 3.25
N GLY A 47 -0.42 -7.55 3.80
CA GLY A 47 0.78 -7.12 3.08
C GLY A 47 1.20 -8.16 2.03
N THR A 48 0.52 -8.19 0.88
CA THR A 48 0.81 -9.12 -0.22
C THR A 48 2.05 -8.72 -1.00
N SER A 49 2.41 -7.43 -0.95
CA SER A 49 3.58 -6.88 -1.61
C SER A 49 4.21 -5.80 -0.72
N VAL A 50 5.54 -5.70 -0.75
CA VAL A 50 6.29 -4.71 0.04
C VAL A 50 7.45 -4.15 -0.76
N ALA A 51 7.77 -2.86 -0.54
CA ALA A 51 8.96 -2.21 -1.08
C ALA A 51 9.50 -1.20 -0.08
N VAL A 52 10.82 -0.96 -0.10
CA VAL A 52 11.47 -0.04 0.83
C VAL A 52 12.55 0.79 0.13
N SER A 53 12.62 2.08 0.48
CA SER A 53 13.74 2.97 0.20
C SER A 53 14.24 3.60 1.51
N ASP A 54 15.25 4.46 1.43
CA ASP A 54 15.77 5.19 2.59
C ASP A 54 14.70 6.03 3.32
N LEU A 55 13.66 6.46 2.60
CA LEU A 55 12.63 7.36 3.12
C LEU A 55 11.28 6.70 3.34
N TYR A 56 10.93 5.68 2.56
CA TYR A 56 9.57 5.13 2.54
C TYR A 56 9.54 3.61 2.59
N VAL A 57 8.52 3.09 3.27
CA VAL A 57 8.09 1.68 3.17
C VAL A 57 6.71 1.68 2.55
N LEU A 58 6.51 0.82 1.56
CA LEU A 58 5.23 0.57 0.91
C LEU A 58 4.73 -0.82 1.29
N VAL A 59 3.44 -0.91 1.61
CA VAL A 59 2.75 -2.18 1.87
C VAL A 59 1.48 -2.21 1.04
N GLY A 60 1.39 -3.17 0.12
CA GLY A 60 0.21 -3.38 -0.71
C GLY A 60 -0.89 -4.16 0.00
N GLU A 61 -2.12 -3.72 -0.20
CA GLU A 61 -3.36 -4.36 0.24
C GLU A 61 -4.33 -4.49 -0.96
N PRO A 62 -4.08 -5.41 -1.90
CA PRO A 62 -4.87 -5.54 -3.12
C PRO A 62 -6.33 -5.94 -2.88
N ASN A 63 -6.63 -6.54 -1.73
CA ASN A 63 -8.00 -6.93 -1.37
C ASN A 63 -8.74 -5.83 -0.59
N HIS A 64 -8.12 -4.66 -0.38
CA HIS A 64 -8.76 -3.53 0.29
C HIS A 64 -9.99 -3.08 -0.49
N SER A 65 -11.09 -2.86 0.23
CA SER A 65 -12.39 -2.50 -0.34
C SER A 65 -12.99 -1.35 0.46
N GLU A 66 -13.05 -0.15 -0.13
CA GLU A 66 -13.77 0.99 0.46
C GLU A 66 -15.12 1.26 -0.22
N VAL A 67 -15.37 0.57 -1.34
CA VAL A 67 -16.61 0.57 -2.13
C VAL A 67 -16.92 -0.90 -2.50
N VAL A 68 -18.10 -1.18 -3.06
CA VAL A 68 -18.42 -2.52 -3.59
C VAL A 68 -17.45 -2.85 -4.73
N GLY A 69 -16.45 -3.68 -4.42
CA GLY A 69 -15.40 -4.11 -5.34
C GLY A 69 -14.00 -3.90 -4.76
N GLN A 70 -13.13 -4.89 -4.93
CA GLN A 70 -11.76 -4.92 -4.39
C GLN A 70 -10.85 -3.94 -5.16
N ALA A 71 -10.99 -2.64 -4.89
CA ALA A 71 -10.20 -1.60 -5.56
C ALA A 71 -8.71 -1.74 -5.23
N GLY A 72 -8.38 -2.17 -4.02
CA GLY A 72 -7.01 -2.29 -3.51
C GLY A 72 -6.42 -0.96 -3.03
N ALA A 73 -5.35 -1.04 -2.25
CA ALA A 73 -4.65 0.13 -1.72
C ALA A 73 -3.15 -0.15 -1.53
N VAL A 74 -2.36 0.92 -1.41
CA VAL A 74 -0.97 0.85 -0.92
C VAL A 74 -0.80 1.82 0.23
N HIS A 75 -0.25 1.33 1.34
CA HIS A 75 0.03 2.13 2.53
C HIS A 75 1.49 2.54 2.55
N VAL A 76 1.73 3.82 2.83
CA VAL A 76 3.04 4.45 2.85
C VAL A 76 3.41 4.77 4.28
N PHE A 77 4.60 4.33 4.68
CA PHE A 77 5.18 4.60 5.99
C PHE A 77 6.53 5.30 5.83
N SER A 78 6.94 6.04 6.86
CA SER A 78 8.31 6.54 6.96
C SER A 78 9.25 5.39 7.28
N ALA A 79 10.26 5.15 6.44
CA ALA A 79 11.28 4.13 6.69
C ALA A 79 12.10 4.43 7.96
N THR A 80 12.31 5.72 8.26
CA THR A 80 13.10 6.16 9.42
C THR A 80 12.35 6.00 10.74
N THR A 81 11.07 6.34 10.79
CA THR A 81 10.31 6.43 12.05
C THR A 81 9.27 5.32 12.21
N GLY A 82 8.95 4.59 11.14
CA GLY A 82 7.87 3.62 11.11
C GLY A 82 6.47 4.23 11.18
N ARG A 83 6.33 5.56 11.14
CA ARG A 83 5.03 6.22 11.17
C ARG A 83 4.29 6.05 9.85
N TYR A 84 3.01 5.73 9.94
CA TYR A 84 2.09 5.82 8.81
C TYR A 84 2.04 7.25 8.27
N LEU A 85 2.14 7.38 6.95
CA LEU A 85 2.13 8.67 6.26
C LEU A 85 0.85 8.89 5.48
N ARG A 86 0.42 7.90 4.68
CA ARG A 86 -0.77 7.98 3.82
C ARG A 86 -1.10 6.65 3.16
N LYS A 87 -2.29 6.60 2.56
CA LYS A 87 -2.78 5.55 1.66
C LYS A 87 -2.80 6.10 0.24
N LEU A 88 -2.46 5.25 -0.72
CA LEU A 88 -2.54 5.50 -2.16
C LEU A 88 -3.61 4.60 -2.76
N THR A 89 -4.37 5.15 -3.70
CA THR A 89 -5.41 4.46 -4.48
C THR A 89 -5.34 4.93 -5.92
N ALA A 90 -5.69 4.06 -6.88
CA ALA A 90 -5.79 4.45 -8.29
C ALA A 90 -6.82 5.57 -8.49
N SER A 91 -6.50 6.55 -9.35
CA SER A 91 -7.38 7.70 -9.60
C SER A 91 -8.65 7.36 -10.39
N ASP A 92 -8.58 6.30 -11.19
CA ASP A 92 -9.62 5.76 -12.07
C ASP A 92 -10.23 4.47 -11.49
N GLY A 93 -10.14 4.31 -10.17
CA GLY A 93 -10.56 3.10 -9.46
C GLY A 93 -12.06 2.86 -9.49
N ASP A 94 -12.53 2.23 -10.56
CA ASP A 94 -13.70 1.37 -10.54
C ASP A 94 -13.29 0.07 -9.79
N GLY A 95 -14.20 -0.55 -9.03
CA GLY A 95 -13.84 -1.65 -8.12
C GLY A 95 -13.27 -2.90 -8.83
N ASN A 96 -12.55 -3.75 -8.10
CA ASN A 96 -11.98 -5.06 -8.51
C ASN A 96 -10.62 -5.07 -9.23
N HIS A 97 -9.87 -3.98 -9.20
CA HIS A 97 -8.63 -3.85 -9.97
C HIS A 97 -7.39 -4.37 -9.21
N ARG A 98 -7.54 -4.68 -7.91
CA ARG A 98 -6.49 -5.17 -7.00
C ARG A 98 -5.21 -4.33 -7.03
N PHE A 99 -5.39 -3.01 -6.97
CA PHE A 99 -4.29 -2.06 -6.87
C PHE A 99 -3.40 -2.39 -5.66
N GLY A 100 -2.08 -2.40 -5.85
CA GLY A 100 -1.14 -2.82 -4.80
C GLY A 100 -0.82 -4.30 -4.81
N SER A 101 -1.23 -5.05 -5.84
CA SER A 101 -0.82 -6.45 -6.01
C SER A 101 0.69 -6.60 -6.15
N SER A 102 1.34 -5.62 -6.76
CA SER A 102 2.79 -5.52 -6.87
C SER A 102 3.21 -4.07 -6.63
N VAL A 103 4.35 -3.86 -5.96
CA VAL A 103 4.88 -2.53 -5.66
C VAL A 103 6.40 -2.51 -5.80
N SER A 104 6.94 -1.41 -6.34
CA SER A 104 8.37 -1.12 -6.39
C SER A 104 8.61 0.36 -6.13
N ILE A 105 9.79 0.70 -5.61
CA ILE A 105 10.15 2.08 -5.22
C ILE A 105 11.52 2.46 -5.75
N SER A 106 11.65 3.68 -6.27
CA SER A 106 12.93 4.31 -6.61
C SER A 106 12.91 5.77 -6.14
N GLY A 107 13.77 6.09 -5.17
CA GLY A 107 13.80 7.40 -4.52
C GLY A 107 12.44 7.76 -3.91
N THR A 108 11.75 8.73 -4.55
CA THR A 108 10.44 9.23 -4.14
C THR A 108 9.31 8.83 -5.09
N MET A 109 9.59 7.95 -6.05
CA MET A 109 8.59 7.41 -6.97
C MET A 109 8.23 5.98 -6.58
N ALA A 110 6.95 5.65 -6.71
CA ALA A 110 6.46 4.29 -6.59
C ALA A 110 5.84 3.84 -7.91
N LEU A 111 6.07 2.59 -8.26
CA LEU A 111 5.35 1.88 -9.33
C LEU A 111 4.47 0.82 -8.69
N ILE A 112 3.18 0.85 -8.99
CA ILE A 112 2.17 0.03 -8.34
C ILE A 112 1.34 -0.68 -9.40
N GLY A 113 1.26 -2.01 -9.34
CA GLY A 113 0.49 -2.81 -10.27
C GLY A 113 -0.96 -3.07 -9.82
N ALA A 114 -1.85 -3.13 -10.81
CA ALA A 114 -3.26 -3.50 -10.70
C ALA A 114 -3.61 -4.49 -11.83
N PRO A 115 -3.27 -5.78 -11.67
CA PRO A 115 -3.38 -6.78 -12.74
C PRO A 115 -4.80 -7.13 -13.16
N PHE A 116 -5.82 -6.66 -12.46
CA PHE A 116 -7.23 -6.94 -12.80
C PHE A 116 -7.98 -5.67 -13.20
N ASP A 117 -7.24 -4.60 -13.48
CA ASP A 117 -7.80 -3.37 -14.02
C ASP A 117 -8.30 -3.55 -15.46
N GLY A 118 -9.39 -2.88 -15.82
CA GLY A 118 -9.99 -2.93 -17.15
C GLY A 118 -11.06 -4.01 -17.30
N LEU A 119 -11.95 -3.81 -18.28
CA LEU A 119 -13.15 -4.65 -18.47
C LEU A 119 -12.83 -6.12 -18.74
N ALA A 120 -11.66 -6.41 -19.34
CA ALA A 120 -11.21 -7.77 -19.63
C ALA A 120 -10.07 -8.24 -18.71
N GLY A 121 -9.68 -7.46 -17.70
CA GLY A 121 -8.48 -7.75 -16.90
C GLY A 121 -7.19 -7.54 -17.68
N ASP A 122 -7.18 -6.52 -18.55
CA ASP A 122 -6.00 -6.10 -19.32
C ASP A 122 -4.86 -5.70 -18.38
N GLY A 123 -5.21 -5.13 -17.22
CA GLY A 123 -4.29 -4.71 -16.17
C GLY A 123 -3.68 -3.34 -16.43
N LYS A 124 -3.25 -2.68 -15.35
CA LYS A 124 -2.57 -1.37 -15.38
C LYS A 124 -1.45 -1.33 -14.37
N ALA A 125 -0.56 -0.35 -14.55
CA ALA A 125 0.40 0.05 -13.53
C ALA A 125 0.38 1.57 -13.34
N TYR A 126 0.72 2.03 -12.14
CA TYR A 126 0.56 3.41 -11.75
C TYR A 126 1.87 3.96 -11.19
N VAL A 127 2.25 5.15 -11.63
CA VAL A 127 3.41 5.86 -11.08
C VAL A 127 2.91 6.92 -10.10
N PHE A 128 3.41 6.88 -8.87
CA PHE A 128 3.07 7.83 -7.82
C PHE A 128 4.29 8.63 -7.35
N ASP A 129 4.08 9.89 -7.02
CA ASP A 129 5.01 10.69 -6.23
C ASP A 129 4.69 10.49 -4.74
N LEU A 130 5.63 9.92 -3.99
CA LEU A 130 5.46 9.58 -2.57
C LEU A 130 5.56 10.78 -1.63
N LYS A 131 6.16 11.89 -2.06
CA LYS A 131 6.23 13.11 -1.26
C LYS A 131 4.84 13.75 -1.15
N THR A 132 4.12 13.80 -2.26
CA THR A 132 2.81 14.44 -2.38
C THR A 132 1.66 13.45 -2.27
N GLY A 133 1.89 12.17 -2.56
CA GLY A 133 0.86 11.14 -2.69
C GLY A 133 0.06 11.24 -4.00
N ARG A 134 0.52 12.02 -4.97
CA ARG A 134 -0.19 12.23 -6.24
C ARG A 134 0.21 11.16 -7.26
N GLN A 135 -0.78 10.61 -7.94
CA GLN A 135 -0.57 9.81 -9.13
C GLN A 135 -0.03 10.70 -10.26
N LYS A 136 1.06 10.28 -10.89
CA LYS A 136 1.69 10.95 -12.03
C LYS A 136 1.24 10.37 -13.36
N LEU A 137 1.24 9.04 -13.46
CA LEU A 137 1.00 8.33 -14.72
C LEU A 137 0.15 7.08 -14.47
N ILE A 138 -0.57 6.70 -15.53
CA ILE A 138 -1.16 5.38 -15.71
C ILE A 138 -0.43 4.76 -16.90
N LEU A 139 0.14 3.58 -16.70
CA LEU A 139 0.83 2.80 -17.72
C LEU A 139 -0.08 1.67 -18.16
N ALA A 140 -0.21 1.51 -19.46
CA ALA A 140 -0.94 0.43 -20.11
C ALA A 140 -0.16 0.00 -21.36
N GLN A 141 -0.24 -1.29 -21.67
CA GLN A 141 0.36 -1.88 -22.87
C GLN A 141 -0.40 -1.43 -24.14
N THR A 142 0.34 -1.13 -25.21
CA THR A 142 -0.25 -0.66 -26.48
C THR A 142 -0.94 -1.76 -27.29
N ASP A 143 -0.61 -3.01 -27.01
CA ASP A 143 -1.04 -4.23 -27.70
C ASP A 143 -1.92 -5.11 -26.79
N ALA A 144 -2.62 -4.50 -25.83
CA ALA A 144 -3.41 -5.20 -24.83
C ALA A 144 -4.35 -6.24 -25.45
N THR A 145 -4.21 -7.49 -24.99
CA THR A 145 -5.24 -8.51 -25.15
C THR A 145 -5.96 -8.73 -23.82
N GLY A 146 -7.26 -9.02 -23.89
CA GLY A 146 -8.07 -9.27 -22.70
C GLY A 146 -7.45 -10.33 -21.81
N GLY A 147 -7.22 -10.01 -20.54
CA GLY A 147 -6.76 -10.96 -19.52
C GLY A 147 -5.25 -11.08 -19.38
N ASP A 148 -4.47 -10.17 -19.95
CA ASP A 148 -3.00 -10.18 -19.92
C ASP A 148 -2.40 -10.04 -18.50
N ARG A 149 -3.18 -9.50 -17.56
CA ARG A 149 -2.75 -9.21 -16.19
C ARG A 149 -1.51 -8.33 -16.11
N PHE A 150 -1.47 -7.29 -16.94
CA PHE A 150 -0.43 -6.27 -16.90
C PHE A 150 -0.38 -5.61 -15.51
N GLY A 151 0.82 -5.50 -14.92
CA GLY A 151 0.99 -5.05 -13.53
C GLY A 151 1.04 -6.21 -12.52
N SER A 152 1.06 -7.45 -12.98
CA SER A 152 1.29 -8.64 -12.13
C SER A 152 2.64 -8.60 -11.41
N ALA A 153 3.67 -8.04 -12.06
CA ALA A 153 4.98 -7.74 -11.50
C ALA A 153 5.44 -6.36 -11.97
N VAL A 154 6.18 -5.64 -11.11
CA VAL A 154 6.67 -4.30 -11.42
C VAL A 154 8.08 -4.09 -10.88
N ALA A 155 8.89 -3.32 -11.61
CA ALA A 155 10.18 -2.80 -11.16
C ALA A 155 10.34 -1.36 -11.65
N ILE A 156 10.95 -0.49 -10.83
CA ILE A 156 11.24 0.90 -11.19
C ILE A 156 12.65 1.26 -10.77
N ASP A 157 13.37 1.94 -11.67
CA ASP A 157 14.69 2.51 -11.40
C ASP A 157 14.82 3.84 -12.13
N GLY A 158 14.85 4.93 -11.36
CA GLY A 158 14.93 6.28 -11.91
C GLY A 158 13.81 6.61 -12.89
N ASP A 159 14.19 6.88 -14.14
CA ASP A 159 13.29 7.23 -15.24
C ASP A 159 12.72 6.02 -15.99
N ARG A 160 13.01 4.78 -15.54
CA ARG A 160 12.55 3.54 -16.18
C ARG A 160 11.63 2.72 -15.31
N ALA A 161 10.58 2.18 -15.92
CA ALA A 161 9.66 1.23 -15.31
C ALA A 161 9.55 -0.04 -16.17
N LEU A 162 9.61 -1.20 -15.53
CA LEU A 162 9.33 -2.49 -16.14
C LEU A 162 8.03 -3.04 -15.56
N VAL A 163 7.13 -3.48 -16.42
CA VAL A 163 5.83 -4.04 -16.01
C VAL A 163 5.60 -5.39 -16.70
N GLY A 164 5.30 -6.41 -15.89
CA GLY A 164 5.01 -7.76 -16.37
C GLY A 164 3.52 -7.98 -16.63
N ALA A 165 3.22 -8.70 -17.70
CA ALA A 165 1.91 -9.22 -18.07
C ALA A 165 2.02 -10.74 -18.18
N VAL A 166 1.76 -11.45 -17.08
CA VAL A 166 2.04 -12.89 -16.96
C VAL A 166 1.18 -13.76 -17.89
N ASP A 167 -0.02 -13.29 -18.23
CA ASP A 167 -0.99 -14.06 -19.01
C ASP A 167 -1.09 -13.61 -20.49
N HIS A 168 -0.22 -12.68 -20.91
CA HIS A 168 -0.17 -12.20 -22.28
C HIS A 168 0.05 -13.34 -23.29
N ASN A 169 -0.62 -13.24 -24.45
CA ASN A 169 -0.55 -14.20 -25.56
C ASN A 169 -0.66 -15.67 -25.10
N LEU A 170 -1.80 -16.03 -24.49
CA LEU A 170 -2.09 -17.38 -24.00
C LEU A 170 -1.06 -17.87 -22.96
N SER A 171 -0.75 -17.02 -21.98
CA SER A 171 0.21 -17.30 -20.89
C SER A 171 1.66 -17.56 -21.33
N THR A 172 2.06 -17.02 -22.49
CA THR A 172 3.50 -16.92 -22.82
C THR A 172 4.19 -15.82 -22.02
N GLY A 173 3.43 -14.79 -21.63
CA GLY A 173 3.88 -13.70 -20.79
C GLY A 173 4.70 -12.66 -21.54
N ALA A 174 4.68 -11.43 -21.05
CA ALA A 174 5.45 -10.33 -21.59
C ALA A 174 5.96 -9.40 -20.49
N ALA A 175 6.99 -8.62 -20.81
CA ALA A 175 7.48 -7.53 -19.98
C ALA A 175 7.66 -6.28 -20.85
N TYR A 176 7.18 -5.16 -20.34
CA TYR A 176 7.11 -3.90 -21.06
C TYR A 176 7.93 -2.84 -20.35
N LEU A 177 8.79 -2.16 -21.09
CA LEU A 177 9.62 -1.06 -20.59
C LEU A 177 8.95 0.28 -20.87
N PHE A 178 8.95 1.17 -19.88
CA PHE A 178 8.37 2.50 -19.97
C PHE A 178 9.31 3.57 -19.45
N ASP A 179 9.16 4.76 -20.00
CA ASP A 179 9.70 6.00 -19.45
C ASP A 179 8.75 6.58 -18.38
N THR A 180 9.23 6.81 -17.16
CA THR A 180 8.40 7.24 -16.00
C THR A 180 8.14 8.75 -15.94
N VAL A 181 8.66 9.49 -16.92
CA VAL A 181 8.42 10.93 -17.08
C VAL A 181 7.27 11.17 -18.06
N THR A 182 7.30 10.48 -19.19
CA THR A 182 6.39 10.64 -20.33
C THR A 182 5.28 9.60 -20.35
N GLY A 183 5.50 8.42 -19.74
CA GLY A 183 4.61 7.27 -19.85
C GLY A 183 4.72 6.52 -21.19
N ALA A 184 5.70 6.86 -22.04
CA ALA A 184 5.92 6.19 -23.31
C ALA A 184 6.46 4.77 -23.08
N GLN A 185 5.88 3.80 -23.78
CA GLN A 185 6.45 2.46 -23.93
C GLN A 185 7.67 2.52 -24.86
N LEU A 186 8.76 1.85 -24.48
CA LEU A 186 10.06 1.89 -25.17
C LEU A 186 10.34 0.62 -25.99
#